data_AF-A0A7J2X984-F1
#
_entry.id   AF-A0A7J2X984-F1
#
_cell.length_a   1.000
_cell.length_b   1.000
_cell.length_c   1.000
_cell.angle_alpha   90.00
_cell.angle_beta   90.00
_cell.angle_gamma   90.00
#
_symmetry.space_group_name_H-M   'P 1'
#
loop_
_entity.id
_entity.type
_entity.pdbx_description
1 polymer ?
#
loop_
_entity_poly.entity_id
_entity_poly.type
_entity_poly.pdbx_seq_one_letter_code
_entity_poly.pdbx_strand_id
1 'polypeptide(L)'
;MISIAKPIIGEEEIEAVKEVLKSGILTQGKKVKEFEEKFSEFIGVNYSIAVSSGTTALITSLLSHDIKKEVITTPFTFISTVNSIIFAGGKPVFVDIGEDFNMDVDKINERITRKTEAIIPVHLFGNPCDMKGIMDLIEDHDLILVEDACQAHGAMFENKKVGSFGTGCFSFYPTKNITTGEGGMITTNNEKIAEKCRLIRNIGMKNQYEYITLGYNFRMNEISAAIGIE
;
A
#
# COMPACT_ATOMS: atom_id res chain seq x y z
N MET A 1 22.37 -5.13 24.37
CA MET A 1 21.28 -4.30 23.80
C MET A 1 20.36 -5.24 23.02
N ILE A 2 19.05 -5.26 23.29
CA ILE A 2 18.08 -6.09 22.56
C ILE A 2 17.40 -5.20 21.52
N SER A 3 17.47 -5.56 20.24
CA SER A 3 16.78 -4.82 19.18
C SER A 3 15.28 -5.13 19.21
N ILE A 4 14.45 -4.11 18.96
CA ILE A 4 12.98 -4.27 18.86
C ILE A 4 12.61 -5.05 17.60
N ALA A 5 13.33 -4.84 16.50
CA ALA A 5 13.15 -5.58 15.24
C ALA A 5 14.48 -5.68 14.48
N LYS A 6 14.64 -6.72 13.67
CA LYS A 6 15.75 -6.87 12.72
C LYS A 6 15.28 -7.67 11.50
N PRO A 7 15.75 -7.38 10.28
CA PRO A 7 15.48 -8.22 9.12
C PRO A 7 16.06 -9.62 9.35
N ILE A 8 15.38 -10.62 8.81
CA ILE A 8 15.87 -12.00 8.70
C ILE A 8 16.06 -12.23 7.21
N ILE A 9 17.30 -12.51 6.79
CA ILE A 9 17.68 -12.78 5.41
C ILE A 9 18.45 -14.10 5.43
N GLY A 10 17.94 -15.10 4.73
CA GLY A 10 18.54 -16.42 4.55
C GLY A 10 19.43 -16.52 3.31
N GLU A 11 19.86 -17.75 3.02
CA GLU A 11 20.66 -18.05 1.82
C GLU A 11 19.82 -17.99 0.53
N GLU A 12 18.51 -18.25 0.61
CA GLU A 12 17.60 -18.26 -0.54
C GLU A 12 17.50 -16.85 -1.14
N GLU A 13 17.28 -15.84 -0.30
CA GLU A 13 17.27 -14.42 -0.67
C GLU A 13 18.63 -13.98 -1.24
N ILE A 14 19.74 -14.44 -0.64
CA ILE A 14 21.10 -14.11 -1.09
C ILE A 14 21.37 -14.67 -2.49
N GLU A 15 21.03 -15.93 -2.75
CA GLU A 15 21.20 -16.54 -4.06
C GLU A 15 20.27 -15.90 -5.10
N ALA A 16 19.01 -15.62 -4.75
CA ALA A 16 18.08 -14.91 -5.63
C ALA A 16 18.62 -13.54 -6.07
N VAL A 17 19.23 -12.77 -5.15
CA VAL A 17 19.90 -11.50 -5.48
C VAL A 17 21.11 -11.72 -6.39
N LYS A 18 21.95 -12.72 -6.13
CA LYS A 18 23.11 -13.04 -6.98
C LYS A 18 22.67 -13.38 -8.41
N GLU A 19 21.57 -14.10 -8.59
CA GLU A 19 21.01 -14.41 -9.91
C GLU A 19 20.60 -13.15 -10.67
N VAL A 20 19.89 -12.22 -10.01
CA VAL A 20 19.52 -10.93 -10.60
C VAL A 20 20.76 -10.16 -11.03
N LEU A 21 21.77 -10.06 -10.18
CA LEU A 21 23.02 -9.36 -10.48
C LEU A 21 23.76 -9.97 -11.67
N LYS A 22 23.84 -11.30 -11.74
CA LYS A 22 24.45 -12.02 -12.88
C LYS A 22 23.68 -11.83 -14.18
N SER A 23 22.36 -11.64 -14.13
CA SER A 23 21.52 -11.46 -15.32
C SER A 23 21.72 -10.11 -16.02
N GLY A 24 22.16 -9.07 -15.28
CA GLY A 24 22.24 -7.70 -15.76
C GLY A 24 20.89 -6.96 -15.88
N ILE A 25 19.77 -7.62 -15.61
CA ILE A 25 18.42 -7.01 -15.63
C ILE A 25 18.08 -6.56 -14.21
N LEU A 26 18.31 -5.27 -13.91
CA LEU A 26 18.18 -4.75 -12.54
C LEU A 26 16.84 -4.05 -12.26
N THR A 27 16.02 -3.77 -13.28
CA THR A 27 14.68 -3.16 -13.14
C THR A 27 13.81 -3.54 -14.32
N GLN A 28 12.48 -3.51 -14.12
CA GLN A 28 11.50 -3.84 -15.17
C GLN A 28 11.72 -5.24 -15.77
N GLY A 29 12.12 -6.20 -14.95
CA GLY A 29 12.32 -7.59 -15.34
C GLY A 29 11.18 -8.49 -14.87
N LYS A 30 11.49 -9.78 -14.72
CA LYS A 30 10.51 -10.82 -14.37
C LYS A 30 10.26 -10.93 -12.87
N LYS A 31 11.23 -10.59 -12.01
CA LYS A 31 11.12 -10.75 -10.55
C LYS A 31 10.09 -9.80 -9.96
N VAL A 32 10.04 -8.54 -10.39
CA VAL A 32 8.96 -7.64 -9.95
C VAL A 32 7.58 -8.19 -10.31
N LYS A 33 7.44 -8.73 -11.53
CA LYS A 33 6.17 -9.32 -11.97
C LYS A 33 5.80 -10.57 -11.16
N GLU A 34 6.75 -11.48 -10.94
CA GLU A 34 6.58 -12.67 -10.11
C GLU A 34 6.16 -12.30 -8.67
N PHE A 35 6.80 -11.28 -8.09
CA PHE A 35 6.47 -10.81 -6.75
C PHE A 35 5.05 -10.23 -6.67
N GLU A 36 4.65 -9.43 -7.67
CA GLU A 36 3.27 -8.93 -7.77
C GLU A 36 2.25 -10.08 -7.88
N GLU A 37 2.53 -11.12 -8.67
CA GLU A 37 1.64 -12.27 -8.83
C GLU A 37 1.49 -13.06 -7.53
N LYS A 38 2.63 -13.42 -6.89
CA LYS A 38 2.65 -14.13 -5.60
C LYS A 38 1.96 -13.33 -4.50
N PHE A 39 2.16 -12.01 -4.46
CA PHE A 39 1.53 -11.16 -3.45
C PHE A 39 0.01 -11.03 -3.67
N SER A 40 -0.43 -11.02 -4.93
CA SER A 40 -1.87 -11.03 -5.27
C SER A 40 -2.53 -12.31 -4.77
N GLU A 41 -1.90 -13.47 -4.98
CA GLU A 41 -2.35 -14.76 -4.46
C GLU A 41 -2.35 -14.78 -2.93
N PHE A 42 -1.26 -14.30 -2.31
CA PHE A 42 -1.13 -14.26 -0.85
C PHE A 42 -2.24 -13.45 -0.19
N ILE A 43 -2.54 -12.25 -0.69
CA ILE A 43 -3.59 -11.37 -0.15
C ILE A 43 -5.00 -11.83 -0.57
N GLY A 44 -5.13 -12.46 -1.75
CA GLY A 44 -6.43 -12.85 -2.32
C GLY A 44 -7.09 -11.72 -3.11
N VAL A 45 -6.31 -11.01 -3.93
CA VAL A 45 -6.78 -9.93 -4.83
C VAL A 45 -6.37 -10.21 -6.27
N ASN A 46 -6.98 -9.50 -7.22
CA ASN A 46 -6.69 -9.65 -8.65
C ASN A 46 -5.39 -8.99 -9.07
N TYR A 47 -5.00 -7.87 -8.44
CA TYR A 47 -3.87 -7.07 -8.89
C TYR A 47 -3.00 -6.60 -7.72
N SER A 48 -1.70 -6.77 -7.88
CA SER A 48 -0.68 -6.11 -7.07
C SER A 48 0.29 -5.29 -7.93
N ILE A 49 0.75 -4.16 -7.41
CA ILE A 49 1.64 -3.22 -8.08
C ILE A 49 2.79 -2.87 -7.14
N ALA A 50 3.98 -3.38 -7.42
CA ALA A 50 5.15 -3.19 -6.57
C ALA A 50 5.73 -1.79 -6.78
N VAL A 51 6.04 -1.10 -5.69
CA VAL A 51 6.56 0.27 -5.69
C VAL A 51 7.78 0.40 -4.78
N SER A 52 8.46 1.54 -4.84
CA SER A 52 9.74 1.75 -4.15
C SER A 52 9.66 1.85 -2.63
N SER A 53 8.50 2.14 -2.04
CA SER A 53 8.29 2.16 -0.57
C SER A 53 6.79 2.11 -0.23
N GLY A 54 6.44 1.84 1.04
CA GLY A 54 5.05 1.98 1.50
C GLY A 54 4.52 3.42 1.37
N THR A 55 5.38 4.43 1.50
CA THR A 55 5.00 5.83 1.25
C THR A 55 4.59 6.06 -0.20
N THR A 56 5.35 5.50 -1.16
CA THR A 56 5.01 5.64 -2.58
C THR A 56 3.80 4.79 -2.95
N ALA A 57 3.49 3.72 -2.21
CA ALA A 57 2.24 2.97 -2.34
C ALA A 57 1.03 3.84 -1.99
N LEU A 58 1.07 4.51 -0.84
CA LEU A 58 0.02 5.43 -0.40
C LEU A 58 -0.18 6.60 -1.36
N ILE A 59 0.91 7.28 -1.75
CA ILE A 59 0.84 8.40 -2.72
C ILE A 59 0.23 7.92 -4.04
N THR A 60 0.71 6.80 -4.59
CA THR A 60 0.23 6.29 -5.88
C THR A 60 -1.24 5.87 -5.81
N SER A 61 -1.66 5.26 -4.71
CA SER A 61 -3.07 4.85 -4.51
C SER A 61 -4.01 6.03 -4.41
N LEU A 62 -3.62 7.11 -3.72
CA LEU A 62 -4.44 8.31 -3.63
C LEU A 62 -4.49 9.08 -4.95
N LEU A 63 -3.38 9.12 -5.69
CA LEU A 63 -3.35 9.73 -7.01
C LEU A 63 -4.17 8.94 -8.04
N SER A 64 -4.19 7.60 -8.00
CA SER A 64 -4.97 6.78 -8.93
C SER A 64 -6.48 6.91 -8.71
N HIS A 65 -6.88 7.24 -7.48
CA HIS A 65 -8.24 7.60 -7.08
C HIS A 65 -8.57 9.09 -7.28
N ASP A 66 -7.65 9.89 -7.85
CA ASP A 66 -7.84 11.31 -8.13
C ASP A 66 -8.23 12.16 -6.90
N ILE A 67 -7.75 11.78 -5.70
CA ILE A 67 -8.07 12.45 -4.43
C ILE A 67 -7.61 13.91 -4.42
N LYS A 68 -8.50 14.83 -4.01
CA LYS A 68 -8.23 16.29 -3.92
C LYS A 68 -8.89 17.00 -2.72
N LYS A 69 -9.74 16.34 -1.94
CA LYS A 69 -10.48 16.95 -0.83
C LYS A 69 -10.22 16.22 0.49
N GLU A 70 -11.22 16.15 1.36
CA GLU A 70 -11.06 15.67 2.73
C GLU A 70 -10.87 14.15 2.73
N VAL A 71 -9.82 13.71 3.42
CA VAL A 71 -9.52 12.29 3.63
C VAL A 71 -9.48 12.05 5.12
N ILE A 72 -10.38 11.19 5.59
CA ILE A 72 -10.45 10.84 7.01
C ILE A 72 -9.35 9.83 7.32
N THR A 73 -8.57 10.07 8.37
CA THR A 73 -7.54 9.13 8.85
C THR A 73 -7.28 9.31 10.34
N THR A 74 -6.34 8.55 10.92
CA THR A 74 -5.94 8.65 12.32
C THR A 74 -4.70 9.54 12.49
N PRO A 75 -4.58 10.34 13.56
CA PRO A 75 -3.33 11.01 13.92
C PRO A 75 -2.31 10.03 14.53
N PHE A 76 -2.75 8.84 14.97
CA PHE A 76 -1.89 7.83 15.58
C PHE A 76 -1.40 6.82 14.55
N THR A 77 -0.45 7.27 13.72
CA THR A 77 0.16 6.49 12.64
C THR A 77 1.58 6.98 12.36
N PHE A 78 2.29 6.30 11.47
CA PHE A 78 3.51 6.85 10.88
C PHE A 78 3.17 8.01 9.94
N ILE A 79 3.99 9.08 9.96
CA ILE A 79 3.69 10.34 9.27
C ILE A 79 3.44 10.20 7.76
N SER A 80 3.96 9.14 7.12
CA SER A 80 3.74 8.87 5.70
C SER A 80 2.27 8.76 5.32
N THR A 81 1.38 8.26 6.18
CA THR A 81 -0.07 8.20 5.90
C THR A 81 -0.60 9.62 5.62
N VAL A 82 -0.28 10.57 6.51
CA VAL A 82 -0.72 11.97 6.41
C VAL A 82 0.00 12.72 5.28
N ASN A 83 1.31 12.54 5.16
CA ASN A 83 2.08 13.17 4.08
C ASN A 83 1.57 12.74 2.71
N SER A 84 1.17 11.47 2.55
CA SER A 84 0.65 10.97 1.27
C SER A 84 -0.67 11.62 0.87
N ILE A 85 -1.56 11.88 1.84
CA ILE A 85 -2.79 12.67 1.62
C ILE A 85 -2.43 14.06 1.07
N ILE A 86 -1.49 14.74 1.71
CA ILE A 86 -1.06 16.09 1.32
C ILE A 86 -0.40 16.07 -0.06
N PHE A 87 0.48 15.10 -0.35
CA PHE A 87 1.14 14.97 -1.65
C PHE A 87 0.16 14.67 -2.78
N ALA A 88 -0.92 13.95 -2.52
CA ALA A 88 -2.00 13.74 -3.49
C ALA A 88 -2.84 15.02 -3.72
N GLY A 89 -2.73 16.02 -2.86
CA GLY A 89 -3.51 17.26 -2.87
C GLY A 89 -4.77 17.22 -2.00
N GLY A 90 -4.92 16.18 -1.17
CA GLY A 90 -6.00 16.06 -0.20
C GLY A 90 -5.73 16.83 1.10
N LYS A 91 -6.77 16.92 1.92
CA LYS A 91 -6.74 17.52 3.26
C LYS A 91 -7.02 16.44 4.31
N PRO A 92 -6.07 16.11 5.19
CA PRO A 92 -6.30 15.13 6.24
C PRO A 92 -7.32 15.65 7.26
N VAL A 93 -8.26 14.79 7.64
CA VAL A 93 -9.24 15.01 8.71
C VAL A 93 -9.06 13.90 9.74
N PHE A 94 -8.63 14.28 10.94
CA PHE A 94 -8.27 13.31 11.97
C PHE A 94 -9.47 12.82 12.76
N VAL A 95 -9.60 11.50 12.88
CA VAL A 95 -10.50 10.81 13.80
C VAL A 95 -9.70 10.24 14.96
N ASP A 96 -10.30 10.25 16.13
CA ASP A 96 -9.69 9.74 17.36
C ASP A 96 -9.60 8.20 17.33
N ILE A 97 -8.82 7.63 18.24
CA ILE A 97 -8.60 6.18 18.30
C ILE A 97 -9.41 5.51 19.41
N GLY A 98 -9.64 4.21 19.25
CA GLY A 98 -10.14 3.32 20.30
C GLY A 98 -9.02 2.80 21.21
N GLU A 99 -9.38 1.92 22.14
CA GLU A 99 -8.41 1.27 23.04
C GLU A 99 -7.43 0.33 22.33
N ASP A 100 -7.80 -0.14 21.13
CA ASP A 100 -6.98 -1.00 20.27
C ASP A 100 -6.00 -0.20 19.39
N PHE A 101 -5.94 1.12 19.59
CA PHE A 101 -5.13 2.10 18.86
C PHE A 101 -5.52 2.32 17.39
N ASN A 102 -6.55 1.66 16.89
CA ASN A 102 -7.10 1.91 15.57
C ASN A 102 -8.12 3.04 15.60
N MET A 103 -8.51 3.55 14.43
CA MET A 103 -9.55 4.58 14.34
C MET A 103 -10.89 4.09 14.89
N ASP A 104 -11.52 4.93 15.71
CA ASP A 104 -12.84 4.67 16.29
C ASP A 104 -13.92 4.93 15.22
N VAL A 105 -14.60 3.86 14.79
CA VAL A 105 -15.59 3.88 13.69
C VAL A 105 -16.75 4.82 13.99
N ASP A 106 -17.23 4.86 15.23
CA ASP A 106 -18.36 5.72 15.60
C ASP A 106 -18.01 7.20 15.41
N LYS A 107 -16.75 7.55 15.71
CA LYS A 107 -16.22 8.90 15.51
C LYS A 107 -15.90 9.22 14.05
N ILE A 108 -15.77 8.24 13.15
CA ILE A 108 -15.59 8.49 11.71
C ILE A 108 -16.84 9.14 11.15
N ASN A 109 -18.01 8.59 11.46
CA ASN A 109 -19.29 9.07 10.92
C ASN A 109 -19.53 10.55 11.27
N GLU A 110 -19.16 10.98 12.47
CA GLU A 110 -19.23 12.39 12.90
C GLU A 110 -18.35 13.36 12.10
N ARG A 111 -17.31 12.85 11.43
CA ARG A 111 -16.35 13.64 10.64
C ARG A 111 -16.64 13.60 9.14
N ILE A 112 -17.61 12.82 8.69
CA ILE A 112 -18.01 12.80 7.28
C ILE A 112 -18.68 14.12 6.93
N THR A 113 -18.22 14.75 5.86
CA THR A 113 -18.80 15.96 5.30
C THR A 113 -19.04 15.75 3.80
N ARG A 114 -19.73 16.70 3.16
CA ARG A 114 -19.88 16.71 1.69
C ARG A 114 -18.55 16.83 0.93
N LYS A 115 -17.44 17.11 1.61
CA LYS A 115 -16.09 17.20 1.03
C LYS A 115 -15.26 15.93 1.28
N THR A 116 -15.75 14.99 2.09
CA THR A 116 -15.07 13.72 2.33
C THR A 116 -15.07 12.90 1.05
N GLU A 117 -13.88 12.49 0.60
CA GLU A 117 -13.70 11.66 -0.59
C GLU A 117 -13.23 10.25 -0.24
N ALA A 118 -12.49 10.09 0.86
CA ALA A 118 -11.90 8.82 1.23
C ALA A 118 -11.71 8.65 2.74
N ILE A 119 -11.56 7.39 3.14
CA ILE A 119 -11.11 6.98 4.47
C ILE A 119 -9.82 6.16 4.30
N ILE A 120 -8.81 6.48 5.12
CA ILE A 120 -7.57 5.70 5.23
C ILE A 120 -7.47 5.11 6.64
N PRO A 121 -7.99 3.88 6.88
CA PRO A 121 -7.66 3.14 8.08
C PRO A 121 -6.18 2.72 8.07
N VAL A 122 -5.59 2.70 9.26
CA VAL A 122 -4.24 2.18 9.47
C VAL A 122 -4.37 0.96 10.37
N HIS A 123 -3.98 -0.21 9.87
CA HIS A 123 -3.98 -1.45 10.64
C HIS A 123 -2.75 -1.49 11.56
N LEU A 124 -2.83 -0.75 12.66
CA LEU A 124 -1.69 -0.41 13.47
C LEU A 124 -1.13 -1.66 14.17
N PHE A 125 0.19 -1.80 14.17
CA PHE A 125 0.90 -2.95 14.75
C PHE A 125 0.48 -4.32 14.19
N GLY A 126 -0.19 -4.34 13.04
CA GLY A 126 -0.73 -5.56 12.44
C GLY A 126 -2.10 -5.94 12.97
N ASN A 127 -2.73 -5.13 13.82
CA ASN A 127 -4.11 -5.32 14.27
C ASN A 127 -5.08 -4.72 13.23
N PRO A 128 -5.94 -5.54 12.59
CA PRO A 128 -6.96 -5.03 11.67
C PRO A 128 -7.91 -4.04 12.36
N CYS A 129 -8.31 -2.99 11.65
CA CYS A 129 -9.39 -2.11 12.12
C CYS A 129 -10.72 -2.86 12.07
N ASP A 130 -11.79 -2.29 12.65
CA ASP A 130 -13.16 -2.78 12.43
C ASP A 130 -13.58 -2.55 10.97
N MET A 131 -13.19 -3.48 10.11
CA MET A 131 -13.43 -3.37 8.68
C MET A 131 -14.91 -3.52 8.34
N LYS A 132 -15.70 -4.16 9.19
CA LYS A 132 -17.14 -4.24 8.98
C LYS A 132 -17.76 -2.84 9.07
N GLY A 133 -17.56 -2.16 10.20
CA GLY A 133 -18.11 -0.82 10.39
C GLY A 133 -17.56 0.21 9.39
N ILE A 134 -16.27 0.10 9.03
CA ILE A 134 -15.69 0.97 7.99
C ILE A 134 -16.31 0.70 6.62
N MET A 135 -16.50 -0.56 6.23
CA MET A 135 -17.13 -0.90 4.95
C MET A 135 -18.58 -0.42 4.87
N ASP A 136 -19.34 -0.53 5.96
CA ASP A 136 -20.70 0.00 6.04
C ASP A 136 -20.70 1.53 5.76
N LEU A 137 -19.77 2.29 6.35
CA LEU A 137 -19.62 3.73 6.07
C LEU A 137 -19.18 4.04 4.64
N ILE A 138 -18.33 3.20 4.05
CA ILE A 138 -17.88 3.34 2.66
C ILE A 138 -19.08 3.18 1.71
N GLU A 139 -19.93 2.19 1.93
CA GLU A 139 -21.12 1.91 1.12
C GLU A 139 -22.21 2.97 1.30
N ASP A 140 -22.49 3.38 2.54
CA ASP A 140 -23.54 4.35 2.86
C ASP A 140 -23.27 5.76 2.30
N HIS A 141 -22.00 6.14 2.18
CA HIS A 141 -21.59 7.49 1.78
C HIS A 141 -20.87 7.56 0.42
N ASP A 142 -20.75 6.44 -0.30
CA ASP A 142 -20.03 6.33 -1.59
C ASP A 142 -18.59 6.88 -1.52
N LEU A 143 -17.87 6.47 -0.47
CA LEU A 143 -16.50 6.92 -0.20
C LEU A 143 -15.45 5.96 -0.75
N ILE A 144 -14.23 6.46 -0.94
CA ILE A 144 -13.10 5.63 -1.38
C ILE A 144 -12.40 5.04 -0.15
N LEU A 145 -12.10 3.74 -0.20
CA LEU A 145 -11.28 3.06 0.81
C LEU A 145 -9.84 2.84 0.30
N VAL A 146 -8.88 3.41 1.02
CA VAL A 146 -7.45 3.09 0.86
C VAL A 146 -6.92 2.56 2.18
N GLU A 147 -6.57 1.28 2.26
CA GLU A 147 -6.07 0.67 3.50
C GLU A 147 -4.56 0.92 3.65
N ASP A 148 -4.13 1.52 4.76
CA ASP A 148 -2.73 1.50 5.17
C ASP A 148 -2.44 0.21 5.95
N ALA A 149 -2.05 -0.82 5.22
CA ALA A 149 -1.68 -2.14 5.71
C ALA A 149 -0.16 -2.31 5.88
N CYS A 150 0.61 -1.21 5.96
CA CYS A 150 2.07 -1.24 6.01
C CYS A 150 2.66 -2.01 7.21
N GLN A 151 1.85 -2.36 8.21
CA GLN A 151 2.24 -3.12 9.40
C GLN A 151 1.52 -4.47 9.51
N ALA A 152 0.69 -4.83 8.53
CA ALA A 152 -0.34 -5.86 8.68
C ALA A 152 -0.30 -6.93 7.58
N HIS A 153 0.89 -7.28 7.09
CA HIS A 153 1.07 -8.36 6.11
C HIS A 153 0.48 -9.66 6.66
N GLY A 154 -0.53 -10.19 5.96
CA GLY A 154 -1.21 -11.44 6.33
C GLY A 154 -2.25 -11.32 7.45
N ALA A 155 -2.43 -10.15 8.07
CA ALA A 155 -3.47 -9.96 9.07
C ALA A 155 -4.86 -10.14 8.44
N MET A 156 -5.80 -10.67 9.21
CA MET A 156 -7.14 -11.03 8.73
C MET A 156 -8.20 -10.38 9.59
N PHE A 157 -9.19 -9.78 8.95
CA PHE A 157 -10.45 -9.44 9.57
C PHE A 157 -11.49 -10.46 9.10
N GLU A 158 -12.05 -11.21 10.05
CA GLU A 158 -12.85 -12.40 9.76
C GLU A 158 -12.10 -13.37 8.82
N ASN A 159 -12.65 -13.66 7.63
CA ASN A 159 -12.07 -14.60 6.67
C ASN A 159 -11.32 -13.91 5.52
N LYS A 160 -11.10 -12.59 5.59
CA LYS A 160 -10.51 -11.81 4.51
C LYS A 160 -9.26 -11.08 5.01
N LYS A 161 -8.17 -11.14 4.24
CA LYS A 161 -6.92 -10.45 4.59
C LYS A 161 -7.07 -8.94 4.41
N VAL A 162 -6.47 -8.16 5.30
CA VAL A 162 -6.42 -6.71 5.13
C VAL A 162 -5.62 -6.33 3.88
N GLY A 163 -5.92 -5.17 3.32
CA GLY A 163 -5.44 -4.73 2.00
C GLY A 163 -6.23 -5.32 0.82
N SER A 164 -7.36 -5.99 1.06
CA SER A 164 -8.23 -6.53 0.01
C SER A 164 -9.66 -6.00 0.05
N PHE A 165 -9.98 -5.10 0.99
CA PHE A 165 -11.30 -4.48 1.14
C PHE A 165 -11.46 -3.30 0.17
N GLY A 166 -10.39 -2.55 -0.10
CA GLY A 166 -10.35 -1.47 -1.07
C GLY A 166 -9.06 -1.48 -1.90
N THR A 167 -8.35 -0.37 -1.91
CA THR A 167 -6.95 -0.32 -2.38
C THR A 167 -6.02 -0.44 -1.18
N GLY A 168 -5.31 -1.55 -1.04
CA GLY A 168 -4.36 -1.77 0.05
C GLY A 168 -2.97 -1.25 -0.24
N CYS A 169 -2.28 -0.75 0.79
CA CYS A 169 -0.89 -0.29 0.73
C CYS A 169 -0.04 -1.03 1.75
N PHE A 170 1.08 -1.60 1.30
CA PHE A 170 2.02 -2.36 2.13
C PHE A 170 3.42 -1.75 2.07
N SER A 171 4.22 -2.01 3.10
CA SER A 171 5.61 -1.57 3.21
C SER A 171 6.51 -2.77 3.45
N PHE A 172 7.61 -2.81 2.72
CA PHE A 172 8.68 -3.81 2.89
C PHE A 172 9.97 -3.18 3.41
N TYR A 173 9.82 -2.19 4.30
CA TYR A 173 10.92 -1.57 5.04
C TYR A 173 11.63 -2.64 5.93
N PRO A 174 12.91 -2.51 6.29
CA PRO A 174 13.70 -3.59 6.89
C PRO A 174 13.14 -4.23 8.15
N THR A 175 12.28 -3.53 8.88
CA THR A 175 11.69 -4.01 10.14
C THR A 175 10.21 -4.43 10.01
N LYS A 176 9.69 -4.56 8.79
CA LYS A 176 8.34 -5.08 8.53
C LYS A 176 8.34 -6.61 8.51
N ASN A 177 7.15 -7.21 8.52
CA ASN A 177 6.96 -8.66 8.55
C ASN A 177 7.64 -9.36 7.35
N ILE A 178 7.63 -8.70 6.19
CA ILE A 178 8.36 -9.07 4.97
C ILE A 178 9.18 -7.84 4.56
N THR A 179 10.41 -8.03 4.07
CA THR A 179 11.30 -6.92 3.68
C THR A 179 11.85 -7.11 2.28
N THR A 180 12.11 -6.00 1.58
CA THR A 180 12.83 -5.96 0.30
C THR A 180 14.04 -5.01 0.38
N GLY A 181 14.51 -4.74 1.60
CA GLY A 181 15.38 -3.63 1.94
C GLY A 181 14.59 -2.33 1.99
N GLU A 182 14.12 -1.85 0.84
CA GLU A 182 13.09 -0.82 0.72
C GLU A 182 12.07 -1.27 -0.32
N GLY A 183 10.79 -0.99 -0.07
CA GLY A 183 9.73 -1.39 -0.98
C GLY A 183 8.33 -1.17 -0.45
N GLY A 184 7.37 -1.29 -1.35
CA GLY A 184 5.95 -1.33 -1.02
C GLY A 184 5.17 -2.08 -2.08
N MET A 185 3.91 -2.36 -1.76
CA MET A 185 2.95 -2.98 -2.68
C MET A 185 1.64 -2.24 -2.59
N ILE A 186 0.98 -2.08 -3.74
CA ILE A 186 -0.41 -1.66 -3.82
C ILE A 186 -1.23 -2.88 -4.23
N THR A 187 -2.35 -3.15 -3.57
CA THR A 187 -3.27 -4.23 -3.90
C THR A 187 -4.63 -3.65 -4.27
N THR A 188 -5.32 -4.22 -5.25
CA THR A 188 -6.70 -3.83 -5.58
C THR A 188 -7.38 -4.91 -6.43
N ASN A 189 -8.71 -4.91 -6.43
CA ASN A 189 -9.52 -5.69 -7.36
C ASN A 189 -9.99 -4.87 -8.58
N ASN A 190 -9.75 -3.55 -8.60
CA ASN A 190 -10.19 -2.67 -9.68
C ASN A 190 -9.10 -2.51 -10.74
N GLU A 191 -9.35 -3.05 -11.94
CA GLU A 191 -8.42 -3.01 -13.07
C GLU A 191 -8.02 -1.59 -13.46
N LYS A 192 -8.96 -0.65 -13.50
CA LYS A 192 -8.68 0.75 -13.87
C LYS A 192 -7.76 1.43 -12.86
N ILE A 193 -7.94 1.13 -11.57
CA ILE A 193 -7.05 1.63 -10.51
C ILE A 193 -5.66 1.00 -10.64
N ALA A 194 -5.59 -0.31 -10.90
CA ALA A 194 -4.32 -1.00 -11.13
C ALA A 194 -3.55 -0.41 -12.33
N GLU A 195 -4.22 -0.16 -13.46
CA GLU A 195 -3.64 0.47 -14.65
C GLU A 195 -3.11 1.88 -14.35
N LYS A 196 -3.91 2.72 -13.68
CA LYS A 196 -3.47 4.06 -13.25
C LYS A 196 -2.26 3.98 -12.33
N CYS A 197 -2.26 3.08 -11.34
CA CYS A 197 -1.12 2.86 -10.46
C CYS A 197 0.15 2.48 -11.25
N ARG A 198 0.05 1.60 -12.25
CA ARG A 198 1.18 1.20 -13.11
C ARG A 198 1.73 2.37 -13.92
N LEU A 199 0.86 3.21 -14.48
CA LEU A 199 1.25 4.43 -15.20
C LEU A 199 1.94 5.44 -14.26
N ILE A 200 1.31 5.76 -13.13
CA ILE A 200 1.84 6.70 -12.13
C ILE A 200 3.20 6.24 -11.62
N ARG A 201 3.36 4.95 -11.31
CA ARG A 201 4.63 4.36 -10.84
C ARG A 201 5.76 4.48 -11.87
N ASN A 202 5.41 4.43 -13.16
CA ASN A 202 6.34 4.34 -14.27
C ASN A 202 6.29 5.59 -15.14
N ILE A 203 6.46 6.76 -14.55
CA ILE A 203 6.64 8.06 -15.23
C ILE A 203 5.54 8.39 -16.26
N GLY A 204 4.34 7.81 -16.12
CA GLY A 204 3.23 7.99 -17.05
C GLY A 204 3.36 7.26 -18.38
N MET A 205 4.33 6.35 -18.49
CA MET A 205 4.68 5.64 -19.72
C MET A 205 3.79 4.42 -19.93
N LYS A 206 2.98 4.44 -21.00
CA LYS A 206 2.10 3.32 -21.40
C LYS A 206 2.85 2.29 -22.23
N ASN A 207 3.51 2.76 -23.29
CA ASN A 207 4.42 1.99 -24.14
C ASN A 207 5.78 2.67 -24.14
N GLN A 208 6.82 2.00 -24.65
CA GLN A 208 8.17 2.55 -24.66
C GLN A 208 8.21 3.94 -25.33
N TYR A 209 8.59 4.96 -24.55
CA TYR A 209 8.61 6.38 -24.92
C TYR A 209 7.25 7.02 -25.27
N GLU A 210 6.13 6.37 -24.95
CA GLU A 210 4.78 6.94 -25.05
C GLU A 210 4.25 7.31 -23.66
N TYR A 211 4.14 8.62 -23.40
CA TYR A 211 3.69 9.17 -22.11
C TYR A 211 2.31 9.80 -22.25
N ILE A 212 1.34 9.31 -21.47
CA ILE A 212 -0.07 9.71 -21.61
C ILE A 212 -0.64 10.43 -20.38
N THR A 213 0.13 10.47 -19.29
CA THR A 213 -0.23 11.15 -18.05
C THR A 213 1.02 11.53 -17.28
N LEU A 214 0.87 12.32 -16.22
CA LEU A 214 1.96 12.55 -15.27
C LEU A 214 2.22 11.30 -14.44
N GLY A 215 3.49 11.05 -14.13
CA GLY A 215 3.88 9.98 -13.22
C GLY A 215 5.22 10.27 -12.57
N TYR A 216 5.64 9.34 -11.74
CA TYR A 216 6.85 9.40 -10.93
C TYR A 216 7.73 8.20 -11.27
N ASN A 217 8.97 8.24 -10.82
CA ASN A 217 9.81 7.04 -10.82
C ASN A 217 9.71 6.35 -9.45
N PHE A 218 8.64 5.58 -9.26
CA PHE A 218 8.40 4.82 -8.03
C PHE A 218 8.55 3.31 -8.25
N ARG A 219 9.25 2.90 -9.31
CA ARG A 219 9.45 1.49 -9.63
C ARG A 219 10.23 0.77 -8.52
N MET A 220 9.78 -0.42 -8.16
CA MET A 220 10.63 -1.40 -7.47
C MET A 220 11.67 -1.95 -8.46
N ASN A 221 12.86 -2.27 -7.96
CA ASN A 221 13.93 -2.90 -8.75
C ASN A 221 13.88 -4.44 -8.60
N GLU A 222 14.58 -5.16 -9.49
CA GLU A 222 14.55 -6.64 -9.51
C GLU A 222 15.24 -7.27 -8.30
N ILE A 223 16.22 -6.58 -7.69
CA ILE A 223 16.95 -7.05 -6.50
C ILE A 223 15.99 -7.07 -5.30
N SER A 224 15.30 -5.96 -5.06
CA SER A 224 14.28 -5.83 -4.01
C SER A 224 13.17 -6.85 -4.20
N ALA A 225 12.67 -7.02 -5.43
CA ALA A 225 11.63 -8.02 -5.70
C ALA A 225 12.11 -9.46 -5.47
N ALA A 226 13.36 -9.78 -5.82
CA ALA A 226 13.93 -11.10 -5.56
C ALA A 226 13.98 -11.43 -4.07
N ILE A 227 14.33 -10.45 -3.21
CA ILE A 227 14.28 -10.64 -1.75
C ILE A 227 12.85 -10.86 -1.27
N GLY A 228 11.86 -10.13 -1.80
CA GLY A 228 10.47 -10.24 -1.34
C GLY A 228 9.75 -11.54 -1.74
N ILE A 229 10.31 -12.29 -2.69
CA ILE A 229 9.72 -13.54 -3.21
C ILE A 229 10.06 -14.74 -2.33
N GLU A 230 11.28 -14.79 -1.79
CA GLU A 230 11.80 -15.88 -0.96
C GLU A 230 11.51 -15.60 0.52
#